data_AF-A0A4R0YR14-F1
#
_entry.id   AF-A0A4R0YR14-F1
#
_cell.length_a   1.000
_cell.length_b   1.000
_cell.length_c   1.000
_cell.angle_alpha   90.00
_cell.angle_beta   90.00
_cell.angle_gamma   90.00
#
_symmetry.space_group_name_H-M   'P 1'
#
loop_
_entity.id
_entity.type
_entity.pdbx_description
1 polymer ?
#
loop_
_entity_poly.entity_id
_entity_poly.type
_entity_poly.pdbx_seq_one_letter_code
_entity_poly.pdbx_strand_id
1 'polypeptide(L)' 'MSDDLLQQRLTELEVRLTFIDDTVNALAAADADQSVRIATLERIIRDLRNELSTMRVSQGHDPHSEPPPPHY' A
#
# COMPACT_ATOMS: atom_id res chain seq x y z
N MET A 1 52.83 11.18 6.61
CA MET A 1 52.78 9.70 6.47
C MET A 1 51.57 9.11 7.17
N SER A 2 51.49 9.05 8.52
CA SER A 2 50.28 8.51 9.19
C SER A 2 49.05 9.40 9.06
N ASP A 3 49.26 10.72 9.07
CA ASP A 3 48.18 11.71 8.94
C ASP A 3 47.54 11.69 7.54
N ASP A 4 48.36 11.57 6.48
CA ASP A 4 47.88 11.43 5.10
C ASP A 4 46.99 10.19 4.90
N LEU A 5 47.36 9.07 5.53
CA LEU A 5 46.56 7.83 5.48
C LEU A 5 45.22 7.98 6.20
N LEU A 6 45.19 8.70 7.33
CA LEU A 6 43.96 8.99 8.04
C LEU A 6 43.06 9.92 7.23
N GLN A 7 43.61 10.97 6.61
CA GLN A 7 42.87 11.89 5.77
C GLN A 7 42.29 11.20 4.53
N GLN A 8 43.04 10.28 3.91
CA GLN A 8 42.55 9.48 2.79
C GLN A 8 41.38 8.58 3.21
N ARG A 9 41.49 7.90 4.37
CA ARG A 9 40.41 7.07 4.90
C ARG A 9 39.18 7.88 5.27
N LEU A 10 39.36 9.07 5.85
CA LEU A 10 38.26 9.98 6.17
C LEU A 10 37.53 10.40 4.89
N THR A 11 38.27 10.79 3.85
CA THR A 11 37.70 11.17 2.55
C THR A 11 36.90 10.01 1.95
N GLU A 12 37.43 8.78 2.02
CA GLU A 12 36.71 7.60 1.54
C GLU A 12 35.42 7.33 2.33
N LEU A 13 35.45 7.51 3.65
CA LEU A 13 34.26 7.35 4.49
C LEU A 13 33.21 8.42 4.22
N GLU A 14 33.60 9.68 3.98
CA GLU A 14 32.69 10.76 3.61
C GLU A 14 31.98 10.49 2.28
N VAL A 15 32.72 9.98 1.29
CA VAL A 15 32.14 9.56 0.01
C VAL A 15 31.15 8.42 0.22
N ARG A 16 31.54 7.37 0.97
CA ARG A 16 30.65 6.23 1.27
C ARG A 16 29.41 6.67 2.05
N LEU A 17 29.54 7.60 2.98
CA LEU A 17 28.42 8.14 3.75
C LEU A 17 27.43 8.85 2.84
N THR A 18 27.92 9.70 1.93
CA THR A 18 27.08 10.40 0.95
C THR A 18 26.28 9.41 0.10
N PHE A 19 26.91 8.33 -0.38
CA PHE A 19 26.21 7.28 -1.12
C PHE A 19 25.15 6.54 -0.28
N ILE A 20 25.43 6.30 0.99
CA ILE A 20 24.46 5.66 1.90
C ILE A 20 23.27 6.58 2.12
N ASP A 21 23.51 7.87 2.36
CA ASP A 21 22.45 8.86 2.56
C ASP A 21 21.55 8.96 1.32
N ASP A 22 22.14 9.02 0.13
CA ASP A 22 21.39 9.01 -1.14
C ASP A 22 20.56 7.73 -1.30
N THR A 23 21.15 6.58 -0.96
CA THR A 23 20.46 5.28 -1.03
C THR A 23 19.29 5.20 -0.05
N VAL A 24 19.47 5.69 1.17
CA VAL A 24 18.42 5.72 2.20
C VAL A 24 17.27 6.63 1.77
N ASN A 25 17.58 7.81 1.21
CA ASN A 25 16.57 8.72 0.68
C ASN A 25 15.79 8.10 -0.48
N ALA A 26 16.47 7.42 -1.40
CA ALA A 26 15.82 6.71 -2.50
C ALA A 26 14.92 5.58 -2.00
N LEU A 27 15.36 4.83 -0.99
CA LEU A 27 14.56 3.76 -0.39
C LEU A 27 13.32 4.30 0.33
N ALA A 28 13.46 5.39 1.08
CA ALA A 28 12.34 6.03 1.77
C ALA A 28 11.28 6.55 0.77
N ALA A 29 11.72 7.12 -0.36
CA ALA A 29 10.82 7.53 -1.43
C ALA A 29 10.08 6.35 -2.06
N ALA A 30 10.78 5.23 -2.31
CA ALA A 30 10.18 4.02 -2.85
C ALA A 30 9.17 3.38 -1.87
N ASP A 31 9.47 3.38 -0.58
CA ASP A 31 8.57 2.88 0.47
C ASP A 31 7.28 3.70 0.57
N ALA A 32 7.40 5.03 0.48
CA ALA A 32 6.24 5.92 0.45
C ALA A 32 5.34 5.67 -0.76
N ASP A 33 5.91 5.50 -1.96
CA ASP A 33 5.16 5.17 -3.18
C ASP A 33 4.44 3.82 -3.06
N GLN A 34 5.13 2.80 -2.53
CA GLN A 34 4.55 1.48 -2.28
C GLN A 34 3.40 1.55 -1.27
N SER A 35 3.55 2.33 -0.20
CA SER A 35 2.50 2.53 0.81
C SER A 35 1.24 3.14 0.20
N VAL A 36 1.39 4.16 -0.66
CA VAL A 36 0.25 4.76 -1.38
C VAL A 36 -0.42 3.75 -2.32
N ARG A 37 0.38 2.95 -3.04
CA ARG A 37 -0.14 1.93 -3.95
C ARG A 37 -0.90 0.84 -3.21
N ILE A 38 -0.39 0.38 -2.06
CA ILE A 38 -1.07 -0.60 -1.20
C ILE A 38 -2.40 -0.03 -0.70
N ALA A 39 -2.43 1.18 -0.16
CA ALA A 39 -3.66 1.81 0.31
C ALA A 39 -4.72 1.93 -0.80
N THR A 40 -4.28 2.22 -2.03
CA THR A 40 -5.15 2.28 -3.21
C THR A 40 -5.71 0.90 -3.56
N LEU A 41 -4.87 -0.14 -3.59
CA LEU A 41 -5.29 -1.52 -3.85
C LEU A 41 -6.27 -2.03 -2.81
N GLU A 42 -6.02 -1.75 -1.53
CA GLU A 42 -6.93 -2.12 -0.46
C GLU A 42 -8.31 -1.46 -0.62
N ARG A 43 -8.34 -0.19 -1.04
CA ARG A 43 -9.60 0.50 -1.33
C ARG A 43 -10.35 -0.18 -2.47
N ILE A 44 -9.67 -0.47 -3.58
CA ILE A 44 -10.27 -1.16 -4.73
C ILE A 44 -10.85 -2.51 -4.31
N ILE A 45 -10.13 -3.30 -3.50
CA ILE A 45 -10.61 -4.59 -3.01
C ILE A 45 -11.87 -4.43 -2.13
N ARG A 46 -11.90 -3.42 -1.26
CA ARG A 46 -13.09 -3.13 -0.44
C ARG A 46 -14.29 -2.75 -1.30
N ASP A 47 -14.08 -1.91 -2.30
CA ASP A 47 -15.13 -1.47 -3.21
C ASP A 47 -15.69 -2.64 -4.03
N LEU A 48 -14.82 -3.48 -4.60
CA LEU A 48 -15.22 -4.71 -5.30
C LEU A 48 -16.01 -5.67 -4.41
N ARG A 49 -15.58 -5.85 -3.15
CA ARG A 49 -16.32 -6.70 -2.19
C ARG A 49 -17.72 -6.14 -1.92
N ASN A 50 -17.85 -4.82 -1.81
CA ASN A 50 -19.14 -4.18 -1.62
C ASN A 50 -20.02 -4.39 -2.84
N GLU A 51 -19.51 -4.17 -4.06
CA GLU A 51 -20.25 -4.44 -5.31
C GLU A 51 -20.73 -5.89 -5.38
N LEU A 52 -19.86 -6.87 -5.12
CA LEU A 52 -20.26 -8.30 -5.10
C LEU A 52 -21.33 -8.59 -4.04
N SER A 53 -21.25 -7.97 -2.87
CA SER A 53 -22.28 -8.13 -1.83
C SER A 53 -23.63 -7.57 -2.29
N THR A 54 -23.64 -6.42 -2.96
CA THR A 54 -24.88 -5.80 -3.48
C THR A 54 -25.50 -6.65 -4.59
N MET A 55 -24.69 -7.22 -5.49
CA MET A 55 -25.17 -8.14 -6.53
C MET A 55 -25.82 -9.38 -5.90
N ARG A 56 -25.21 -9.94 -4.86
CA ARG A 56 -25.76 -11.13 -4.17
C ARG A 56 -27.11 -10.83 -3.49
N VAL A 57 -27.26 -9.66 -2.89
CA VAL A 57 -28.54 -9.22 -2.30
C VAL A 57 -29.60 -9.04 -3.39
N SER A 58 -29.26 -8.44 -4.54
CA SER A 58 -30.20 -8.24 -5.65
C SER A 58 -30.73 -9.54 -6.27
N GLN A 59 -29.99 -10.65 -6.17
CA GLN A 59 -30.41 -11.96 -6.69
C GLN A 59 -31.25 -12.77 -5.69
N GLY A 60 -31.32 -12.36 -4.42
CA GLY A 60 -31.95 -13.12 -3.34
C GLY A 60 -33.39 -12.72 -2.99
N HIS A 61 -33.93 -11.63 -3.54
CA HIS A 61 -35.32 -11.23 -3.35
C HIS A 61 -36.12 -11.52 -4.62
N ASP A 62 -36.77 -12.69 -4.69
CA ASP A 62 -37.88 -12.90 -5.61
C ASP A 62 -39.18 -12.43 -4.92
N PRO A 63 -39.75 -11.27 -5.31
CA PRO A 63 -40.97 -10.73 -4.72
C PRO A 63 -42.21 -11.62 -4.95
N HIS A 64 -42.12 -12.67 -5.77
CA HIS A 64 -43.17 -13.68 -5.92
C HIS A 64 -43.17 -14.75 -4.82
N SER A 65 -42.23 -14.70 -3.87
CA SER A 65 -42.09 -15.65 -2.76
C SER A 65 -42.82 -15.25 -1.48
N GLU A 66 -43.53 -14.12 -1.46
CA GLU A 66 -44.30 -13.70 -0.29
C GLU A 66 -45.61 -14.49 -0.17
N PRO A 67 -45.88 -15.13 0.98
CA PRO A 67 -47.17 -15.77 1.22
C PRO A 67 -48.28 -14.71 1.20
N PRO A 68 -49.46 -14.98 0.62
CA PRO A 68 -50.55 -14.02 0.56
C PRO A 68 -50.95 -13.56 1.98
N PRO A 69 -51.37 -12.30 2.16
CA PRO A 69 -51.69 -11.76 3.47
C PRO A 69 -52.80 -12.57 4.17
N PRO A 70 -52.69 -12.77 5.50
CA PRO A 70 -53.76 -13.43 6.25
C PRO A 70 -55.04 -12.59 6.21
N HIS A 71 -56.13 -13.21 5.75
CA HIS A 71 -57.46 -12.62 5.87
C HIS A 71 -57.93 -12.75 7.32
N TYR A 72 -58.09 -11.61 8.00
CA TYR A 72 -58.71 -11.48 9.33
C TYR A 72 -60.21 -11.21 9.21
#